data_AF-A0A2A2RF89-F1
#
_entry.id   AF-A0A2A2RF89-F1
#
_cell.length_a   1.000
_cell.length_b   1.000
_cell.length_c   1.000
_cell.angle_alpha   90.00
_cell.angle_beta   90.00
_cell.angle_gamma   90.00
#
_symmetry.space_group_name_H-M   'P 1'
#
loop_
_entity.id
_entity.type
_entity.pdbx_description
1 polymer ?
#
loop_
_entity_poly.entity_id
_entity_poly.type
_entity_poly.pdbx_seq_one_letter_code
_entity_poly.pdbx_strand_id
1 'polypeptide(L)'
;RSGVNVGKDLHADELLSEYDAIFVAIGLGGGSRLGVPGEVGAGVRAALDFIRDIHEMPLESVSVGKTVLVIGGGNTAIDAVSQAKRLGASSATLSYRRKEEQMSAYAFEVAQARAADCRLIFEANPREVVRNDEGNLTGVRFTHASSGMEWIEPCDQLLLAIGQPKQDQLLKCLFPALELNARGCVLTDPLTARTSIHKVFAGGDCANGGMEVVNAVGEGKKAAMAIHHMLTGKPAVPKLQASRSGIARPAAGAGLWNPIRSATH
;
A
#
# COMPACT_ATOMS: atom_id res chain seq x y z
N ARG A 1 22.33 -2.09 3.13
CA ARG A 1 22.76 -3.39 2.54
C ARG A 1 21.55 -3.97 1.84
N SER A 2 21.61 -4.34 0.56
CA SER A 2 20.53 -5.07 -0.11
C SER A 2 20.66 -6.57 0.17
N GLY A 3 19.56 -7.32 0.09
CA GLY A 3 19.55 -8.77 0.30
C GLY A 3 19.77 -9.22 1.75
N VAL A 4 19.60 -8.33 2.73
CA VAL A 4 19.76 -8.63 4.16
C VAL A 4 18.42 -8.41 4.87
N ASN A 5 17.93 -9.41 5.58
CA ASN A 5 16.68 -9.40 6.31
C ASN A 5 16.93 -9.41 7.82
N VAL A 6 16.48 -8.36 8.51
CA VAL A 6 16.52 -8.32 9.97
C VAL A 6 15.50 -9.32 10.53
N GLY A 7 15.92 -10.14 11.50
CA GLY A 7 15.17 -11.29 12.03
C GLY A 7 15.49 -12.63 11.36
N LYS A 8 16.29 -12.63 10.28
CA LYS A 8 16.80 -13.86 9.65
C LYS A 8 18.33 -13.84 9.50
N ASP A 9 18.85 -12.79 8.89
CA ASP A 9 20.27 -12.63 8.55
C ASP A 9 21.01 -11.78 9.60
N LEU A 10 20.29 -10.91 10.31
CA LEU A 10 20.78 -10.09 11.42
C LEU A 10 19.75 -10.09 12.54
N HIS A 11 20.19 -10.14 13.79
CA HIS A 11 19.27 -10.08 14.93
C HIS A 11 19.09 -8.64 15.43
N ALA A 12 17.90 -8.34 15.96
CA ALA A 12 17.55 -6.98 16.36
C ALA A 12 18.28 -6.53 17.64
N ASP A 13 18.61 -7.46 18.54
CA ASP A 13 19.44 -7.25 19.72
C ASP A 13 20.88 -6.87 19.36
N GLU A 14 21.45 -7.50 18.32
CA GLU A 14 22.75 -7.11 17.76
C GLU A 14 22.70 -5.64 17.30
N LEU A 15 21.67 -5.27 16.53
CA LEU A 15 21.50 -3.89 16.07
C LEU A 15 21.34 -2.90 17.24
N LEU A 16 20.60 -3.27 18.28
CA LEU A 16 20.42 -2.41 19.47
C LEU A 16 21.72 -2.21 20.25
N SER A 17 22.63 -3.21 20.20
CA SER A 17 23.94 -3.15 20.84
C SER A 17 24.95 -2.33 20.03
N GLU A 18 24.96 -2.49 18.70
CA GLU A 18 25.96 -1.90 17.81
C GLU A 18 25.64 -0.44 17.46
N TYR A 19 24.36 -0.08 17.37
CA TYR A 19 23.93 1.24 16.91
C TYR A 19 23.39 2.12 18.04
N ASP A 20 23.70 3.41 17.95
CA ASP A 20 23.17 4.43 18.88
C ASP A 20 21.70 4.76 18.60
N ALA A 21 21.25 4.57 17.35
CA ALA A 21 19.88 4.82 16.93
C ALA A 21 19.46 3.85 15.81
N ILE A 22 18.20 3.40 15.84
CA ILE A 22 17.58 2.56 14.81
C ILE A 22 16.32 3.24 14.30
N PHE A 23 16.14 3.28 12.99
CA PHE A 23 14.88 3.74 12.37
C PHE A 23 14.20 2.58 11.65
N VAL A 24 12.97 2.27 12.06
CA VAL A 24 12.14 1.20 11.51
C VAL A 24 11.18 1.78 10.48
N ALA A 25 11.37 1.41 9.21
CA ALA A 25 10.53 1.81 8.08
C ALA A 25 10.26 0.63 7.14
N ILE A 26 9.82 -0.49 7.72
CA ILE A 26 9.62 -1.76 7.01
C ILE A 26 8.33 -1.82 6.17
N GLY A 27 7.53 -0.75 6.20
CA GLY A 27 6.27 -0.69 5.48
C GLY A 27 5.21 -1.68 5.99
N LEU A 28 4.39 -2.21 5.07
CA LEU A 28 3.37 -3.22 5.34
C LEU A 28 3.78 -4.58 4.78
N GLY A 29 3.04 -5.65 5.14
CA GLY A 29 3.26 -7.00 4.62
C GLY A 29 2.93 -7.16 3.14
N GLY A 30 2.96 -8.40 2.65
CA GLY A 30 2.53 -8.73 1.28
C GLY A 30 1.04 -8.44 1.03
N GLY A 31 0.55 -8.64 -0.19
CA GLY A 31 -0.88 -8.45 -0.49
C GLY A 31 -1.78 -9.32 0.39
N SER A 32 -2.86 -8.74 0.89
CA SER A 32 -3.89 -9.48 1.63
C SER A 32 -4.59 -10.51 0.73
N ARG A 33 -5.13 -11.56 1.35
CA ARG A 33 -5.92 -12.61 0.69
C ARG A 33 -7.42 -12.38 0.86
N LEU A 34 -8.21 -12.82 -0.11
CA LEU A 34 -9.68 -12.82 -0.07
C LEU A 34 -10.20 -13.77 1.00
N GLY A 35 -9.54 -14.91 1.20
CA GLY A 35 -9.97 -15.96 2.13
C GLY A 35 -11.19 -16.73 1.62
N VAL A 36 -11.32 -16.88 0.29
CA VAL A 36 -12.43 -17.60 -0.36
C VAL A 36 -11.94 -18.89 -1.03
N PRO A 37 -12.81 -19.90 -1.22
CA PRO A 37 -12.47 -21.10 -1.99
C PRO A 37 -11.95 -20.76 -3.40
N GLY A 38 -10.99 -21.57 -3.87
CA GLY A 38 -10.40 -21.44 -5.22
C GLY A 38 -9.38 -20.31 -5.41
N GLU A 39 -9.14 -19.47 -4.40
CA GLU A 39 -8.27 -18.29 -4.51
C GLU A 39 -6.82 -18.63 -4.91
N VAL A 40 -6.31 -19.80 -4.53
CA VAL A 40 -4.93 -20.22 -4.85
C VAL A 40 -4.89 -20.88 -6.23
N GLY A 41 -3.99 -20.41 -7.09
CA GLY A 41 -3.69 -21.03 -8.38
C GLY A 41 -3.38 -20.00 -9.47
N ALA A 42 -3.04 -20.50 -10.67
CA ALA A 42 -2.73 -19.65 -11.82
C ALA A 42 -3.88 -18.67 -12.13
N GLY A 43 -3.51 -17.51 -12.67
CA GLY A 43 -4.43 -16.40 -12.96
C GLY A 43 -4.73 -15.48 -11.78
N VAL A 44 -4.42 -15.87 -10.53
CA VAL A 44 -4.63 -15.01 -9.34
C VAL A 44 -3.30 -14.43 -8.86
N ARG A 45 -3.25 -13.10 -8.69
CA ARG A 45 -2.02 -12.39 -8.28
C ARG A 45 -2.34 -11.17 -7.41
N ALA A 46 -1.41 -10.76 -6.55
CA ALA A 46 -1.49 -9.46 -5.89
C ALA A 46 -1.29 -8.32 -6.91
N ALA A 47 -2.12 -7.28 -6.81
CA ALA A 47 -2.06 -6.13 -7.71
C ALA A 47 -0.72 -5.38 -7.61
N LEU A 48 -0.13 -5.30 -6.41
CA LEU A 48 1.18 -4.69 -6.20
C LEU A 48 2.30 -5.42 -6.94
N ASP A 49 2.25 -6.76 -6.99
CA ASP A 49 3.24 -7.52 -7.75
C ASP A 49 3.09 -7.27 -9.25
N PHE A 50 1.86 -7.13 -9.75
CA PHE A 50 1.61 -6.77 -11.16
C PHE A 50 2.12 -5.38 -11.49
N ILE A 51 1.85 -4.39 -10.63
CA ILE A 51 2.35 -3.02 -10.78
C ILE A 51 3.88 -2.99 -10.72
N ARG A 52 4.51 -3.77 -9.83
CA ARG A 52 5.97 -3.89 -9.76
C ARG A 52 6.56 -4.36 -11.10
N ASP A 53 6.00 -5.41 -11.70
CA ASP A 53 6.49 -5.91 -12.99
C ASP A 53 6.44 -4.82 -14.08
N ILE A 54 5.40 -4.01 -14.11
CA ILE A 54 5.27 -2.88 -15.06
C ILE A 54 6.41 -1.88 -14.92
N HIS A 55 6.87 -1.65 -13.69
CA HIS A 55 7.93 -0.69 -13.40
C HIS A 55 9.33 -1.28 -13.59
N GLU A 56 9.51 -2.58 -13.35
CA GLU A 56 10.82 -3.23 -13.31
C GLU A 56 11.17 -4.00 -14.58
N MET A 57 10.18 -4.39 -15.38
CA MET A 57 10.37 -5.22 -16.58
C MET A 57 10.09 -4.41 -17.86
N PRO A 58 10.66 -4.84 -19.02
CA PRO A 58 10.18 -4.37 -20.32
C PRO A 58 8.69 -4.63 -20.45
N LEU A 59 7.92 -3.64 -20.93
CA LEU A 59 6.45 -3.70 -20.97
C LEU A 59 5.93 -4.91 -21.77
N GLU A 60 6.62 -5.27 -22.85
CA GLU A 60 6.33 -6.42 -23.69
C GLU A 60 6.48 -7.78 -22.97
N SER A 61 7.17 -7.79 -21.83
CA SER A 61 7.37 -8.99 -21.00
C SER A 61 6.36 -9.08 -19.85
N VAL A 62 5.54 -8.05 -19.63
CA VAL A 62 4.53 -8.04 -18.57
C VAL A 62 3.30 -8.82 -19.03
N SER A 63 3.04 -9.95 -18.38
CA SER A 63 1.87 -10.78 -18.68
C SER A 63 0.57 -10.11 -18.22
N VAL A 64 -0.38 -9.96 -19.14
CA VAL A 64 -1.75 -9.50 -18.87
C VAL A 64 -2.77 -10.45 -19.50
N GLY A 65 -3.85 -10.74 -18.78
CA GLY A 65 -4.98 -11.55 -19.26
C GLY A 65 -5.85 -10.79 -20.27
N LYS A 66 -6.73 -11.51 -20.97
CA LYS A 66 -7.69 -10.88 -21.88
C LYS A 66 -8.84 -10.23 -21.12
N THR A 67 -9.28 -10.85 -20.02
CA THR A 67 -10.37 -10.41 -19.17
C THR A 67 -9.88 -10.31 -17.74
N VAL A 68 -9.49 -9.09 -17.37
CA VAL A 68 -8.90 -8.80 -16.06
C VAL A 68 -9.98 -8.32 -15.10
N LEU A 69 -10.03 -8.95 -13.92
CA LEU A 69 -10.84 -8.51 -12.78
C LEU A 69 -9.91 -8.05 -11.66
N VAL A 70 -10.14 -6.85 -11.14
CA VAL A 70 -9.42 -6.28 -9.99
C VAL A 70 -10.37 -6.19 -8.82
N ILE A 71 -10.01 -6.73 -7.66
CA ILE A 71 -10.82 -6.60 -6.44
C ILE A 71 -10.14 -5.59 -5.50
N GLY A 72 -10.80 -4.46 -5.26
CA GLY A 72 -10.29 -3.38 -4.40
C GLY A 72 -10.99 -2.04 -4.66
N GLY A 73 -10.78 -1.07 -3.76
CA GLY A 73 -11.42 0.26 -3.84
C GLY A 73 -10.50 1.44 -3.51
N GLY A 74 -9.18 1.22 -3.51
CA GLY A 74 -8.17 2.27 -3.28
C GLY A 74 -7.31 2.53 -4.51
N ASN A 75 -6.34 3.43 -4.39
CA ASN A 75 -5.47 3.87 -5.50
C ASN A 75 -4.80 2.70 -6.22
N THR A 76 -4.32 1.69 -5.48
CA THR A 76 -3.73 0.47 -6.07
C THR A 76 -4.70 -0.28 -6.99
N ALA A 77 -5.99 -0.31 -6.65
CA ALA A 77 -7.00 -0.98 -7.48
C ALA A 77 -7.23 -0.20 -8.78
N ILE A 78 -7.28 1.14 -8.70
CA ILE A 78 -7.45 2.01 -9.86
C ILE A 78 -6.22 1.98 -10.78
N ASP A 79 -5.01 1.99 -10.22
CA ASP A 79 -3.79 1.83 -11.01
C ASP A 79 -3.77 0.47 -11.70
N ALA A 80 -3.98 -0.62 -10.96
CA ALA A 80 -3.98 -1.97 -11.54
C ALA A 80 -5.00 -2.15 -12.68
N VAL A 81 -6.25 -1.69 -12.51
CA VAL A 81 -7.28 -1.83 -13.56
C VAL A 81 -6.96 -0.98 -14.79
N SER A 82 -6.48 0.25 -14.58
CA SER A 82 -6.12 1.16 -15.68
C SER A 82 -4.90 0.66 -16.45
N GLN A 83 -3.90 0.14 -15.75
CA GLN A 83 -2.70 -0.41 -16.37
C GLN A 83 -2.98 -1.71 -17.11
N ALA A 84 -3.81 -2.60 -16.55
CA ALA A 84 -4.23 -3.81 -17.25
C ALA A 84 -4.89 -3.48 -18.60
N LYS A 85 -5.76 -2.46 -18.63
CA LYS A 85 -6.36 -1.97 -19.87
C LYS A 85 -5.31 -1.44 -20.86
N ARG A 86 -4.36 -0.63 -20.39
CA ARG A 86 -3.28 -0.05 -21.23
C ARG A 86 -2.31 -1.09 -21.78
N LEU A 87 -2.10 -2.19 -21.07
CA LEU A 87 -1.28 -3.32 -21.52
C LEU A 87 -1.99 -4.21 -22.56
N GLY A 88 -3.25 -3.91 -22.89
CA GLY A 88 -3.96 -4.58 -23.98
C GLY A 88 -5.00 -5.60 -23.52
N ALA A 89 -5.39 -5.63 -22.24
CA ALA A 89 -6.55 -6.39 -21.82
C ALA A 89 -7.79 -5.98 -22.62
N SER A 90 -8.51 -6.94 -23.20
CA SER A 90 -9.72 -6.67 -23.97
C SER A 90 -10.79 -6.04 -23.07
N SER A 91 -10.91 -6.53 -21.84
CA SER A 91 -11.77 -5.96 -20.80
C SER A 91 -11.05 -5.90 -19.47
N ALA A 92 -11.21 -4.78 -18.76
CA ALA A 92 -10.73 -4.60 -17.39
C ALA A 92 -11.90 -4.16 -16.51
N THR A 93 -12.12 -4.90 -15.43
CA THR A 93 -13.21 -4.65 -14.47
C THR A 93 -12.64 -4.45 -13.09
N LEU A 94 -13.06 -3.42 -12.38
CA LEU A 94 -12.81 -3.23 -10.96
C LEU A 94 -14.08 -3.57 -10.18
N SER A 95 -13.95 -4.41 -9.16
CA SER A 95 -15.01 -4.79 -8.24
C SER A 95 -14.69 -4.28 -6.84
N TYR A 96 -15.66 -3.61 -6.22
CA TYR A 96 -15.58 -3.12 -4.86
C TYR A 96 -16.78 -3.58 -4.04
N ARG A 97 -16.51 -4.04 -2.82
CA ARG A 97 -17.52 -4.61 -1.92
C ARG A 97 -18.51 -3.59 -1.32
N ARG A 98 -18.24 -2.30 -1.47
CA ARG A 98 -19.05 -1.19 -0.94
C ARG A 98 -19.49 -0.26 -2.08
N LYS A 99 -20.17 0.82 -1.72
CA LYS A 99 -20.58 1.87 -2.67
C LYS A 99 -19.40 2.72 -3.11
N GLU A 100 -19.56 3.40 -4.25
CA GLU A 100 -18.54 4.26 -4.85
C GLU A 100 -18.09 5.38 -3.91
N GLU A 101 -19.01 5.99 -3.17
CA GLU A 101 -18.71 7.10 -2.24
C GLU A 101 -17.85 6.66 -1.04
N GLN A 102 -17.70 5.34 -0.85
CA GLN A 102 -16.90 4.73 0.19
C GLN A 102 -15.56 4.23 -0.32
N MET A 103 -15.21 4.50 -1.58
CA MET A 103 -13.87 4.25 -2.10
C MET A 103 -12.86 5.19 -1.42
N SER A 104 -11.64 4.69 -1.19
CA SER A 104 -10.54 5.53 -0.74
C SER A 104 -9.76 6.15 -1.90
N ALA A 105 -10.05 5.70 -3.14
CA ALA A 105 -9.48 6.28 -4.35
C ALA A 105 -10.00 7.70 -4.61
N TYR A 106 -9.16 8.54 -5.22
CA TYR A 106 -9.58 9.90 -5.56
C TYR A 106 -10.61 9.88 -6.69
N ALA A 107 -11.64 10.72 -6.58
CA ALA A 107 -12.74 10.78 -7.55
C ALA A 107 -12.25 11.03 -8.99
N PHE A 108 -11.20 11.83 -9.17
CA PHE A 108 -10.62 12.08 -10.49
C PHE A 108 -9.94 10.83 -11.09
N GLU A 109 -9.32 9.97 -10.27
CA GLU A 109 -8.71 8.72 -10.75
C GLU A 109 -9.79 7.70 -11.13
N VAL A 110 -10.90 7.66 -10.37
CA VAL A 110 -12.08 6.86 -10.72
C VAL A 110 -12.67 7.32 -12.06
N ALA A 111 -12.79 8.64 -12.27
CA ALA A 111 -13.26 9.19 -13.54
C ALA A 111 -12.32 8.84 -14.71
N GLN A 112 -11.00 8.87 -14.48
CA GLN A 112 -10.01 8.46 -15.49
C GLN A 112 -10.13 6.97 -15.84
N ALA A 113 -10.35 6.09 -14.86
CA ALA A 113 -10.57 4.67 -15.12
C ALA A 113 -11.82 4.44 -15.98
N ARG A 114 -12.91 5.16 -15.70
CA ARG A 114 -14.13 5.12 -16.54
C ARG A 114 -13.89 5.64 -17.95
N ALA A 115 -13.15 6.74 -18.08
CA ALA A 115 -12.79 7.30 -19.39
C ALA A 115 -11.87 6.38 -20.22
N ALA A 116 -11.20 5.42 -19.57
CA ALA A 116 -10.41 4.38 -20.20
C ALA A 116 -11.20 3.08 -20.46
N ASP A 117 -12.53 3.12 -20.46
CA ASP A 117 -13.42 1.97 -20.65
C ASP A 117 -13.22 0.83 -19.64
N CYS A 118 -12.80 1.16 -18.41
CA CYS A 118 -12.80 0.19 -17.31
C CYS A 118 -14.21 0.08 -16.72
N ARG A 119 -14.72 -1.15 -16.56
CA ARG A 119 -16.03 -1.38 -15.92
C ARG A 119 -15.87 -1.34 -14.41
N LEU A 120 -16.76 -0.66 -13.71
CA LEU A 120 -16.78 -0.61 -12.25
C LEU A 120 -18.03 -1.34 -11.73
N ILE A 121 -17.83 -2.27 -10.80
CA ILE A 121 -18.89 -3.01 -10.13
C ILE A 121 -18.80 -2.70 -8.64
N PHE A 122 -19.91 -2.26 -8.06
CA PHE A 122 -20.00 -1.91 -6.65
C PHE A 122 -20.87 -2.90 -5.89
N GLU A 123 -20.79 -2.84 -4.56
CA GLU A 123 -21.57 -3.69 -3.65
C GLU A 123 -21.41 -5.20 -3.95
N ALA A 124 -20.25 -5.60 -4.48
CA ALA A 124 -19.98 -6.97 -4.90
C ALA A 124 -19.06 -7.67 -3.90
N ASN A 125 -19.61 -8.66 -3.17
CA ASN A 125 -18.86 -9.44 -2.19
C ASN A 125 -18.38 -10.75 -2.82
N PRO A 126 -17.06 -10.99 -2.97
CA PRO A 126 -16.54 -12.22 -3.54
C PRO A 126 -16.82 -13.40 -2.62
N ARG A 127 -17.25 -14.52 -3.19
CA ARG A 127 -17.58 -15.76 -2.47
C ARG A 127 -16.71 -16.94 -2.83
N GLU A 128 -16.27 -17.00 -4.09
CA GLU A 128 -15.49 -18.11 -4.63
C GLU A 128 -14.75 -17.64 -5.88
N VAL A 129 -13.50 -18.06 -6.02
CA VAL A 129 -12.77 -17.97 -7.29
C VAL A 129 -13.05 -19.25 -8.07
N VAL A 130 -13.76 -19.11 -9.19
CA VAL A 130 -14.26 -20.23 -9.98
C VAL A 130 -13.16 -20.73 -10.91
N ARG A 131 -12.99 -22.05 -10.95
CA ARG A 131 -12.03 -22.73 -11.81
C ARG A 131 -12.72 -23.80 -12.64
N ASN A 132 -12.17 -24.11 -13.81
CA ASN A 132 -12.60 -25.26 -14.60
C ASN A 132 -11.99 -26.57 -14.08
N ASP A 133 -12.32 -27.70 -14.72
CA ASP A 133 -11.82 -29.03 -14.36
C ASP A 133 -10.29 -29.18 -14.49
N GLU A 134 -9.65 -28.32 -15.28
CA GLU A 134 -8.19 -28.26 -15.46
C GLU A 134 -7.52 -27.35 -14.41
N GLY A 135 -8.29 -26.70 -13.52
CA GLY A 135 -7.80 -25.78 -12.51
C GLY A 135 -7.56 -24.34 -12.99
N ASN A 136 -7.92 -24.02 -14.23
CA ASN A 136 -7.77 -22.68 -14.81
C ASN A 136 -8.83 -21.72 -14.26
N LEU A 137 -8.44 -20.48 -13.97
CA LEU A 137 -9.34 -19.41 -13.54
C LEU A 137 -10.36 -19.09 -14.65
N THR A 138 -11.65 -19.11 -14.32
CA THR A 138 -12.73 -18.78 -15.26
C THR A 138 -13.60 -17.61 -14.80
N GLY A 139 -13.54 -17.24 -13.53
CA GLY A 139 -14.29 -16.11 -13.00
C GLY A 139 -14.28 -16.03 -11.49
N VAL A 140 -15.05 -15.08 -10.96
CA VAL A 140 -15.28 -14.93 -9.52
C VAL A 140 -16.78 -14.89 -9.27
N ARG A 141 -17.25 -15.73 -8.33
CA ARG A 141 -18.63 -15.71 -7.86
C ARG A 141 -18.79 -14.57 -6.85
N PHE A 142 -19.79 -13.73 -7.07
CA PHE A 142 -20.13 -12.62 -6.19
C PHE A 142 -21.55 -12.78 -5.62
N THR A 143 -21.76 -12.17 -4.46
CA THR A 143 -23.09 -11.85 -3.92
C THR A 143 -23.24 -10.33 -3.83
N HIS A 144 -24.33 -9.79 -4.34
CA HIS A 144 -24.64 -8.36 -4.24
C HIS A 144 -25.03 -8.04 -2.80
N ALA A 145 -24.43 -6.99 -2.23
CA ALA A 145 -24.51 -6.70 -0.79
C ALA A 145 -25.94 -6.44 -0.31
N SER A 146 -26.76 -5.76 -1.13
CA SER A 146 -28.12 -5.36 -0.74
C SER A 146 -29.21 -6.32 -1.22
N SER A 147 -29.08 -6.85 -2.44
CA SER A 147 -30.12 -7.72 -3.02
C SER A 147 -29.89 -9.21 -2.75
N GLY A 148 -28.68 -9.62 -2.34
CA GLY A 148 -28.32 -11.03 -2.22
C GLY A 148 -28.20 -11.76 -3.57
N MET A 149 -28.36 -11.06 -4.70
CA MET A 149 -28.23 -11.65 -6.03
C MET A 149 -26.82 -12.21 -6.22
N GLU A 150 -26.76 -13.45 -6.72
CA GLU A 150 -25.49 -14.10 -7.05
C GLU A 150 -25.25 -14.13 -8.55
N TRP A 151 -23.99 -13.94 -8.94
CA TRP A 151 -23.55 -14.09 -10.33
C TRP A 151 -22.08 -14.50 -10.38
N ILE A 152 -21.64 -14.94 -11.56
CA ILE A 152 -20.23 -15.18 -11.84
C ILE A 152 -19.76 -14.08 -12.78
N GLU A 153 -18.72 -13.37 -12.36
CA GLU A 153 -18.02 -12.40 -13.19
C GLU A 153 -16.86 -13.10 -13.91
N PRO A 154 -16.90 -13.28 -15.24
CA PRO A 154 -15.84 -13.98 -15.96
C PRO A 154 -14.52 -13.21 -15.91
N CYS A 155 -13.42 -13.93 -15.72
CA CYS A 155 -12.06 -13.41 -15.84
C CYS A 155 -11.05 -14.54 -16.07
N ASP A 156 -9.97 -14.24 -16.77
CA ASP A 156 -8.80 -15.12 -16.92
C ASP A 156 -7.59 -14.63 -16.08
N GLN A 157 -7.68 -13.40 -15.54
CA GLN A 157 -6.73 -12.85 -14.58
C GLN A 157 -7.47 -12.09 -13.48
N LEU A 158 -7.12 -12.41 -12.23
CA LEU A 158 -7.63 -11.79 -11.01
C LEU A 158 -6.49 -11.07 -10.28
N LEU A 159 -6.61 -9.76 -10.11
CA LEU A 159 -5.67 -8.92 -9.38
C LEU A 159 -6.26 -8.51 -8.03
N LEU A 160 -5.58 -8.85 -6.95
CA LEU A 160 -6.01 -8.56 -5.58
C LEU A 160 -5.41 -7.25 -5.08
N ALA A 161 -6.25 -6.23 -4.91
CA ALA A 161 -5.91 -4.89 -4.42
C ALA A 161 -6.67 -4.57 -3.11
N ILE A 162 -6.69 -5.53 -2.19
CA ILE A 162 -7.46 -5.50 -0.93
C ILE A 162 -6.65 -5.00 0.28
N GLY A 163 -5.53 -4.33 0.03
CA GLY A 163 -4.63 -3.79 1.05
C GLY A 163 -3.54 -4.78 1.47
N GLN A 164 -2.77 -4.38 2.47
CA GLN A 164 -1.63 -5.12 3.02
C GLN A 164 -1.79 -5.25 4.54
N PRO A 165 -1.47 -6.42 5.13
CA PRO A 165 -1.53 -6.63 6.56
C PRO A 165 -0.41 -5.84 7.26
N LYS A 166 -0.63 -5.54 8.54
CA LYS A 166 0.44 -5.00 9.38
C LYS A 166 1.45 -6.10 9.68
N GLN A 167 2.67 -5.70 10.01
CA GLN A 167 3.75 -6.63 10.34
C GLN A 167 3.97 -6.69 11.87
N ASP A 168 2.89 -6.67 12.65
CA ASP A 168 2.91 -6.62 14.12
C ASP A 168 3.65 -7.81 14.73
N GLN A 169 3.46 -9.02 14.20
CA GLN A 169 4.18 -10.21 14.67
C GLN A 169 5.70 -10.10 14.43
N LEU A 170 6.11 -9.64 13.24
CA LEU A 170 7.53 -9.41 12.95
C LEU A 170 8.09 -8.33 13.88
N LEU A 171 7.39 -7.20 13.99
CA LEU A 171 7.79 -6.09 14.86
C LEU A 171 7.96 -6.53 16.31
N LYS A 172 7.05 -7.38 16.84
CA LYS A 172 7.16 -7.94 18.19
C LYS A 172 8.26 -8.98 18.33
N CYS A 173 8.56 -9.74 17.28
CA CYS A 173 9.69 -10.67 17.27
C CYS A 173 11.03 -9.92 17.29
N LEU A 174 11.16 -8.86 16.49
CA LEU A 174 12.35 -8.01 16.47
C LEU A 174 12.50 -7.18 17.75
N PHE A 175 11.39 -6.63 18.24
CA PHE A 175 11.38 -5.70 19.37
C PHE A 175 10.22 -6.04 20.32
N PRO A 176 10.41 -6.97 21.28
CA PRO A 176 9.33 -7.42 22.16
C PRO A 176 8.64 -6.29 22.96
N ALA A 177 9.43 -5.31 23.41
CA ALA A 177 8.97 -4.14 24.16
C ALA A 177 8.35 -3.03 23.29
N LEU A 178 8.30 -3.20 21.96
CA LEU A 178 7.76 -2.19 21.05
C LEU A 178 6.24 -2.08 21.21
N GLU A 179 5.75 -0.90 21.54
CA GLU A 179 4.32 -0.66 21.65
C GLU A 179 3.69 -0.48 20.26
N LEU A 180 2.55 -1.14 20.06
CA LEU A 180 1.74 -1.05 18.86
C LEU A 180 0.36 -0.53 19.24
N ASN A 181 -0.27 0.25 18.36
CA ASN A 181 -1.65 0.66 18.55
C ASN A 181 -2.63 -0.50 18.27
N ALA A 182 -3.92 -0.30 18.54
CA ALA A 182 -4.96 -1.32 18.31
C ALA A 182 -5.10 -1.78 16.84
N ARG A 183 -4.50 -1.06 15.88
CA ARG A 183 -4.47 -1.42 14.46
C ARG A 183 -3.21 -2.20 14.07
N GLY A 184 -2.30 -2.48 15.00
CA GLY A 184 -1.04 -3.18 14.76
C GLY A 184 0.07 -2.30 14.15
N CYS A 185 -0.09 -0.97 14.14
CA CYS A 185 0.98 -0.05 13.71
C CYS A 185 1.86 0.36 14.90
N VAL A 186 3.12 0.66 14.64
CA VAL A 186 4.07 1.13 15.65
C VAL A 186 3.58 2.43 16.27
N LEU A 187 3.49 2.46 17.60
CA LEU A 187 3.16 3.68 18.33
C LEU A 187 4.41 4.54 18.44
N THR A 188 4.29 5.80 18.02
CA THR A 188 5.39 6.76 18.04
C THR A 188 4.97 8.07 18.65
N ASP A 189 5.89 8.76 19.31
CA ASP A 189 5.72 10.16 19.69
C ASP A 189 5.47 11.03 18.43
N PRO A 190 4.39 11.82 18.37
CA PRO A 190 4.00 12.55 17.16
C PRO A 190 4.99 13.61 16.66
N LEU A 191 5.87 14.11 17.55
CA LEU A 191 6.82 15.17 17.26
C LEU A 191 8.20 14.59 16.87
N THR A 192 8.60 13.51 17.53
CA THR A 192 9.96 12.95 17.43
C THR A 192 10.01 11.63 16.66
N ALA A 193 8.88 10.99 16.41
CA ALA A 193 8.78 9.65 15.81
C ALA A 193 9.47 8.54 16.64
N ARG A 194 9.82 8.82 17.91
CA ARG A 194 10.43 7.85 18.83
C ARG A 194 9.39 6.85 19.29
N THR A 195 9.78 5.59 19.41
CA THR A 195 8.93 4.50 19.90
C THR A 195 9.01 4.36 21.43
N SER A 196 8.39 3.31 21.99
CA SER A 196 8.56 2.93 23.40
C SER A 196 9.99 2.51 23.77
N ILE A 197 10.84 2.20 22.79
CA ILE A 197 12.25 1.84 22.99
C ILE A 197 13.11 3.06 22.68
N HIS A 198 13.90 3.50 23.67
CA HIS A 198 14.62 4.78 23.63
C HIS A 198 15.44 5.02 22.35
N LYS A 199 16.18 3.99 21.90
CA LYS A 199 17.03 4.04 20.69
C LYS A 199 16.28 3.82 19.38
N VAL A 200 15.00 3.46 19.41
CA VAL A 200 14.24 3.04 18.22
C VAL A 200 13.20 4.10 17.86
N PHE A 201 13.23 4.48 16.59
CA PHE A 201 12.31 5.39 15.93
C PHE A 201 11.57 4.64 14.82
N ALA A 202 10.39 5.10 14.43
CA ALA A 202 9.64 4.48 13.34
C ALA A 202 8.89 5.52 12.50
N GLY A 203 8.65 5.19 11.23
CA GLY A 203 7.92 6.07 10.32
C GLY A 203 7.57 5.35 9.02
N GLY A 204 6.72 5.98 8.21
CA GLY A 204 6.13 5.33 7.05
C GLY A 204 5.03 4.35 7.43
N ASP A 205 4.72 3.43 6.53
CA ASP A 205 3.46 2.68 6.62
C ASP A 205 3.35 1.77 7.85
N CYS A 206 4.48 1.33 8.40
CA CYS A 206 4.50 0.55 9.64
C CYS A 206 4.03 1.38 10.85
N ALA A 207 4.14 2.71 10.82
CA ALA A 207 3.66 3.62 11.86
C ALA A 207 2.28 4.21 11.50
N ASN A 208 2.11 4.66 10.26
CA ASN A 208 0.91 5.39 9.85
C ASN A 208 -0.22 4.54 9.24
N GLY A 209 0.08 3.28 8.91
CA GLY A 209 -0.89 2.34 8.39
C GLY A 209 -1.10 2.35 6.88
N GLY A 210 -0.20 2.94 6.09
CA GLY A 210 -0.27 2.95 4.62
C GLY A 210 -0.90 4.23 4.06
N MET A 211 -0.55 5.38 4.65
CA MET A 211 -0.92 6.69 4.11
C MET A 211 -0.09 7.03 2.87
N GLU A 212 -0.32 8.20 2.27
CA GLU A 212 0.40 8.62 1.08
C GLU A 212 1.91 8.78 1.33
N VAL A 213 2.73 8.59 0.28
CA VAL A 213 4.21 8.68 0.31
C VAL A 213 4.73 9.96 0.97
N VAL A 214 4.01 11.06 0.79
CA VAL A 214 4.34 12.36 1.38
C VAL A 214 4.32 12.32 2.91
N ASN A 215 3.40 11.56 3.52
CA ASN A 215 3.37 11.37 4.97
C ASN A 215 4.56 10.53 5.44
N ALA A 216 4.87 9.43 4.74
CA ALA A 216 6.02 8.58 5.06
C ALA A 216 7.35 9.36 5.01
N VAL A 217 7.53 10.19 3.98
CA VAL A 217 8.69 11.09 3.86
C VAL A 217 8.71 12.11 5.01
N GLY A 218 7.55 12.69 5.37
CA GLY A 218 7.44 13.61 6.50
C GLY A 218 7.85 12.98 7.83
N GLU A 219 7.40 11.76 8.10
CA GLU A 219 7.74 10.98 9.29
C GLU A 219 9.23 10.63 9.34
N GLY A 220 9.82 10.22 8.21
CA GLY A 220 11.26 9.99 8.12
C GLY A 220 12.08 11.25 8.41
N LYS A 221 11.64 12.42 7.95
CA LYS A 221 12.29 13.70 8.28
C LYS A 221 12.20 14.02 9.77
N LYS A 222 11.05 13.80 10.40
CA LYS A 222 10.87 13.99 11.85
C LYS A 222 11.80 13.07 12.65
N ALA A 223 11.84 11.78 12.30
CA ALA A 223 12.73 10.80 12.93
C ALA A 223 14.20 11.20 12.78
N ALA A 224 14.63 11.63 11.59
CA ALA A 224 16.00 12.08 11.36
C ALA A 224 16.38 13.28 12.24
N MET A 225 15.48 14.26 12.40
CA MET A 225 15.70 15.42 13.28
C MET A 225 15.80 15.00 14.75
N ALA A 226 14.95 14.08 15.19
CA ALA A 226 14.97 13.59 16.57
C ALA A 226 16.19 12.73 16.88
N ILE A 227 16.61 11.85 15.95
CA ILE A 227 17.86 11.08 16.05
C ILE A 227 19.06 12.02 16.13
N HIS A 228 19.12 13.04 15.27
CA HIS A 228 20.19 14.05 15.32
C HIS A 228 20.26 14.74 16.69
N HIS A 229 19.10 15.14 17.23
CA HIS A 229 19.04 15.77 18.54
C HIS A 229 19.49 14.83 19.66
N MET A 230 19.05 13.56 19.62
CA MET A 230 19.47 12.53 20.58
C MET A 230 20.98 12.31 20.58
N LEU A 231 21.60 12.25 19.40
CA LEU A 231 23.03 11.94 19.26
C LEU A 231 23.96 13.14 19.56
N THR A 232 23.49 14.37 19.33
CA THR A 232 24.35 15.56 19.38
C THR A 232 23.98 16.58 20.46
N GLY A 233 22.79 16.44 21.06
CA GLY A 233 22.18 17.44 21.94
C GLY A 233 21.70 18.71 21.22
N LYS A 234 21.86 18.82 19.90
CA LYS A 234 21.53 20.03 19.12
C LYS A 234 20.27 19.83 18.29
N PRO A 235 19.37 20.83 18.21
CA PRO A 235 18.21 20.73 17.34
C PRO A 235 18.64 20.78 15.87
N ALA A 236 18.03 19.93 15.04
CA ALA A 236 18.16 20.03 13.59
C ALA A 236 17.25 21.15 13.06
N VAL A 237 17.80 22.08 12.29
CA VAL A 237 17.01 23.11 11.60
C VAL A 237 16.82 22.68 10.15
N PRO A 238 15.61 22.28 9.73
CA PRO A 238 15.38 21.91 8.34
C PRO A 238 15.57 23.13 7.44
N LYS A 239 16.32 22.97 6.35
CA LYS A 239 16.44 24.02 5.33
C LYS A 239 15.05 24.30 4.74
N LEU A 240 14.68 25.58 4.65
CA LEU A 240 13.49 25.95 3.87
C LEU A 240 13.71 25.53 2.42
N GLN A 241 12.83 24.68 1.92
CA GLN A 241 12.76 24.39 0.51
C GLN A 241 11.91 25.49 -0.12
N ALA A 242 12.50 26.33 -0.96
CA ALA A 242 11.73 27.29 -1.75
C ALA A 242 10.67 26.53 -2.56
N SER A 243 9.46 27.09 -2.67
CA SER A 243 8.47 26.56 -3.60
C SER A 243 9.10 26.49 -4.99
N ARG A 244 8.94 25.36 -5.69
CA ARG A 244 9.42 25.24 -7.07
C ARG A 244 8.74 26.35 -7.90
N SER A 245 9.52 26.98 -8.78
CA SER A 245 9.08 28.05 -9.67
C SER A 245 7.72 27.74 -10.31
N GLY A 246 6.71 28.57 -10.03
CA GLY A 246 5.35 28.45 -10.57
C GLY A 246 4.22 28.36 -9.54
N ILE A 247 4.51 28.17 -8.26
CA ILE A 247 3.48 28.15 -7.21
C ILE A 247 3.43 29.53 -6.52
N ALA A 248 2.31 30.25 -6.70
CA ALA A 248 2.02 31.55 -6.07
C ALA A 248 1.72 31.46 -4.55
N ARG A 249 2.43 30.58 -3.84
CA ARG A 249 2.37 30.48 -2.37
C ARG A 249 3.75 30.79 -1.79
N PRO A 250 3.82 31.52 -0.66
CA PRO A 250 5.08 31.71 0.05
C PRO A 250 5.69 30.34 0.39
N ALA A 251 7.02 30.29 0.54
CA ALA A 251 7.74 29.07 0.87
C ALA A 251 7.14 28.42 2.13
N ALA A 252 6.27 27.43 1.93
CA ALA A 252 5.90 26.52 3.00
C ALA A 252 7.17 25.72 3.30
N GLY A 253 7.56 25.61 4.57
CA GLY A 253 8.74 24.85 5.00
C GLY A 253 8.75 23.43 4.42
N ALA A 254 9.79 22.64 4.69
CA ALA A 254 10.18 21.37 4.01
C ALA A 254 9.14 20.20 3.90
N GLY A 255 7.84 20.45 3.76
CA GLY A 255 6.72 19.52 3.88
C GLY A 255 6.55 18.95 5.29
N LEU A 256 7.34 19.43 6.25
CA LEU A 256 7.55 18.78 7.56
C LEU A 256 6.37 18.97 8.52
N TRP A 257 5.81 20.18 8.52
CA TRP A 257 4.71 20.57 9.41
C TRP A 257 3.36 20.60 8.68
N ASN A 258 3.37 20.90 7.38
CA ASN A 258 2.20 20.86 6.50
C ASN A 258 2.59 20.10 5.24
N PRO A 259 2.20 18.81 5.10
CA PRO A 259 2.35 18.07 3.86
C PRO A 259 1.67 18.84 2.72
N ILE A 260 2.39 19.14 1.64
CA ILE A 260 1.78 19.74 0.45
C ILE A 260 0.90 18.67 -0.19
N ARG A 261 -0.40 18.70 0.09
CA ARG A 261 -1.39 17.87 -0.61
C ARG A 261 -1.61 18.48 -2.01
N SER A 262 -1.22 17.77 -3.06
CA SER A 262 -1.61 18.11 -4.42
C SER A 262 -3.04 17.63 -4.68
N ALA A 263 -4.02 18.31 -4.08
CA ALA A 263 -5.42 18.39 -4.51
C ALA A 263 -6.25 18.95 -3.35
N THR A 264 -6.40 20.27 -3.32
CA THR A 264 -7.64 20.88 -2.87
C THR A 264 -8.40 21.24 -4.14
N HIS A 265 -9.53 20.59 -4.39
CA HIS A 265 -10.84 21.17 -4.74
C HIS A 265 -11.83 20.06 -5.06
#